data_AF-A0A665V837-F1
#
_entry.id   AF-A0A665V837-F1
#
_cell.length_a   1.000
_cell.length_b   1.000
_cell.length_c   1.000
_cell.angle_alpha   90.00
_cell.angle_beta   90.00
_cell.angle_gamma   90.00
#
_symmetry.space_group_name_H-M   'P 1'
#
loop_
_entity.id
_entity.type
_entity.pdbx_description
1 polymer ?
#
loop_
_entity_poly.entity_id
_entity_poly.type
_entity_poly.pdbx_seq_one_letter_code
_entity_poly.pdbx_strand_id
1 'polypeptide(L)'
;MDSVHKAVLRKHRVFLSGELLVSDTIVPVLFQEDILSQDQVEDIESQPTNRLKTLKLLDLLPTRGPRAFQSFMRSLEDFSWVRDRLLLELQNPPGSGPGSTDILQIPDSVLRKVPSDRELSRLALRLGAQWEEVLMDLGLSTEALFRCRADHVLNAHGAALAGLVQWRRSEGKAATVQRLLQSLQAADVHPSVLMEVLT
;
A
#
# COMPACT_ATOMS: atom_id res chain seq x y z
N MET A 1 15.52 -22.18 2.15
CA MET A 1 14.74 -20.94 2.11
C MET A 1 14.16 -20.79 3.49
N ASP A 2 14.46 -19.67 4.15
CA ASP A 2 14.03 -19.44 5.53
C ASP A 2 12.50 -19.36 5.62
N SER A 3 11.97 -19.75 6.78
CA SER A 3 10.54 -19.72 7.06
C SER A 3 9.94 -18.33 6.88
N VAL A 4 10.73 -17.28 7.15
CA VAL A 4 10.36 -15.86 6.95
C VAL A 4 10.16 -15.57 5.46
N HIS A 5 11.11 -15.93 4.60
CA HIS A 5 10.99 -15.76 3.15
C HIS A 5 9.73 -16.44 2.60
N LYS A 6 9.43 -17.66 3.06
CA LYS A 6 8.26 -18.43 2.63
C LYS A 6 6.96 -17.73 3.05
N ALA A 7 6.92 -17.21 4.28
CA ALA A 7 5.77 -16.48 4.80
C ALA A 7 5.50 -15.20 3.99
N VAL A 8 6.55 -14.43 3.66
CA VAL A 8 6.44 -13.19 2.87
C VAL A 8 5.90 -13.49 1.46
N LEU A 9 6.47 -14.46 0.74
CA LEU A 9 5.97 -14.83 -0.60
C LEU A 9 4.51 -15.29 -0.55
N ARG A 10 4.13 -16.05 0.48
CA ARG A 10 2.75 -16.56 0.63
C ARG A 10 1.75 -15.46 0.98
N LYS A 11 2.17 -14.48 1.78
CA LYS A 11 1.39 -13.27 2.13
C LYS A 11 1.17 -12.39 0.90
N HIS A 12 2.22 -12.16 0.10
CA HIS A 12 2.16 -11.31 -1.08
C HIS A 12 1.77 -12.04 -2.37
N ARG A 13 1.43 -13.34 -2.33
CA ARG A 13 1.13 -14.13 -3.53
C ARG A 13 0.12 -13.50 -4.48
N VAL A 14 -0.92 -12.87 -3.93
CA VAL A 14 -2.01 -12.27 -4.72
C VAL A 14 -1.51 -11.03 -5.44
N PHE A 15 -0.79 -10.19 -4.72
CA PHE A 15 -0.17 -8.96 -5.23
C PHE A 15 0.87 -9.27 -6.31
N LEU A 16 1.81 -10.18 -6.00
CA LEU A 16 2.84 -10.63 -6.94
C LEU A 16 2.23 -11.21 -8.21
N SER A 17 1.13 -11.97 -8.09
CA SER A 17 0.45 -12.56 -9.25
C SER A 17 -0.24 -11.56 -10.17
N GLY A 18 -0.56 -10.36 -9.69
CA GLY A 18 -1.15 -9.29 -10.51
C GLY A 18 -0.10 -8.41 -11.19
N GLU A 19 1.03 -8.21 -10.51
CA GLU A 19 2.01 -7.19 -10.87
C GLU A 19 3.30 -7.73 -11.50
N LEU A 20 3.60 -9.02 -11.32
CA LEU A 20 4.81 -9.64 -11.89
C LEU A 20 4.51 -10.32 -13.22
N LEU A 21 5.32 -9.98 -14.22
CA LEU A 21 5.33 -10.66 -15.51
C LEU A 21 6.41 -11.73 -15.52
N VAL A 22 6.03 -12.95 -15.14
CA VAL A 22 7.00 -13.99 -14.82
C VAL A 22 7.56 -14.68 -16.06
N SER A 23 6.72 -14.91 -17.07
CA SER A 23 7.10 -15.62 -18.31
C SER A 23 8.31 -15.05 -19.02
N ASP A 24 8.36 -13.73 -19.21
CA ASP A 24 9.33 -13.14 -20.13
C ASP A 24 10.61 -12.64 -19.44
N THR A 25 10.58 -12.41 -18.13
CA THR A 25 11.70 -11.78 -17.40
C THR A 25 12.23 -12.66 -16.29
N ILE A 26 11.35 -13.21 -15.45
CA ILE A 26 11.75 -13.94 -14.24
C ILE A 26 12.09 -15.40 -14.52
N VAL A 27 11.28 -16.09 -15.32
CA VAL A 27 11.49 -17.51 -15.67
C VAL A 27 12.85 -17.73 -16.34
N PRO A 28 13.28 -16.95 -17.35
CA PRO A 28 14.58 -17.14 -18.00
C PRO A 28 15.75 -16.95 -17.03
N VAL A 29 15.71 -15.95 -16.15
CA VAL A 29 16.76 -15.68 -15.17
C VAL A 29 16.85 -16.82 -14.15
N LEU A 30 15.72 -17.32 -13.67
CA LEU A 30 15.67 -18.44 -12.72
C LEU A 30 16.06 -19.77 -13.35
N PHE A 31 15.82 -19.95 -14.65
CA PHE A 31 16.31 -21.10 -15.40
C PHE A 31 17.82 -21.03 -15.59
N GLN A 32 18.36 -19.85 -15.93
CA GLN A 32 19.79 -19.63 -16.11
C GLN A 32 20.59 -19.83 -14.81
N GLU A 33 19.98 -19.50 -13.67
CA GLU A 33 20.56 -19.72 -12.32
C GLU A 33 20.37 -21.16 -11.80
N ASP A 34 19.88 -22.09 -12.63
CA ASP A 34 19.62 -23.52 -12.31
C ASP A 34 18.66 -23.70 -11.10
N ILE A 35 17.72 -22.76 -10.93
CA ILE A 35 16.71 -22.84 -9.87
C ILE A 35 15.45 -23.52 -10.39
N LEU A 36 15.06 -23.19 -11.62
CA LEU A 36 13.98 -23.87 -12.33
C LEU A 36 14.57 -24.91 -13.27
N SER A 37 14.02 -26.11 -13.22
CA SER A 37 14.31 -27.17 -14.19
C SER A 37 13.45 -26.96 -15.44
N GLN A 38 13.85 -27.50 -16.57
CA GLN A 38 13.12 -27.33 -17.82
C GLN A 38 11.67 -27.81 -17.74
N ASP A 39 11.42 -28.94 -17.09
CA ASP A 39 10.05 -29.44 -16.85
C ASP A 39 9.19 -28.44 -16.04
N GLN A 40 9.81 -27.69 -15.12
CA GLN A 40 9.12 -26.72 -14.29
C GLN A 40 8.84 -25.42 -15.03
N VAL A 41 9.75 -25.02 -15.91
CA VAL A 41 9.52 -23.92 -16.84
C VAL A 41 8.35 -24.25 -17.75
N GLU A 42 8.28 -25.47 -18.29
CA GLU A 42 7.16 -25.93 -19.11
C GLU A 42 5.84 -25.97 -18.32
N ASP A 43 5.84 -26.47 -17.08
CA ASP A 43 4.67 -26.46 -16.19
C ASP A 43 4.17 -25.06 -15.82
N ILE A 44 5.08 -24.09 -15.74
CA ILE A 44 4.76 -22.68 -15.52
C ILE A 44 4.21 -22.10 -16.82
N GLU A 45 4.89 -22.28 -17.95
CA GLU A 45 4.46 -21.75 -19.25
C GLU A 45 3.14 -22.34 -19.72
N SER A 46 2.81 -23.57 -19.32
CA SER A 46 1.54 -24.23 -19.62
C SER A 46 0.33 -23.57 -18.94
N GLN A 47 0.52 -22.67 -17.97
CA GLN A 47 -0.62 -22.01 -17.31
C GLN A 47 -1.26 -20.97 -18.23
N PRO A 48 -2.60 -20.88 -18.24
CA PRO A 48 -3.33 -20.04 -19.20
C PRO A 48 -3.25 -18.54 -18.91
N THR A 49 -2.87 -18.12 -17.70
CA THR A 49 -2.77 -16.70 -17.33
C THR A 49 -1.46 -16.43 -16.60
N ASN A 50 -0.86 -15.26 -16.81
CA ASN A 50 0.38 -14.85 -16.14
C ASN A 50 0.25 -14.97 -14.61
N ARG A 51 -0.91 -14.58 -14.08
CA ARG A 51 -1.26 -14.77 -12.67
C ARG A 51 -1.05 -16.19 -12.16
N LEU A 52 -1.55 -17.19 -12.89
CA LEU A 52 -1.37 -18.60 -12.53
C LEU A 52 0.08 -19.04 -12.70
N LYS A 53 0.79 -18.54 -13.70
CA LYS A 53 2.25 -18.75 -13.88
C LYS A 53 3.00 -18.28 -12.64
N THR A 54 2.72 -17.06 -12.16
CA THR A 54 3.32 -16.51 -10.95
C THR A 54 2.99 -17.32 -9.72
N LEU A 55 1.74 -17.73 -9.55
CA LEU A 55 1.35 -18.55 -8.40
C LEU A 55 2.08 -19.90 -8.42
N LYS A 56 2.17 -20.56 -9.58
CA LYS A 56 2.95 -21.78 -9.75
C LYS A 56 4.42 -21.57 -9.42
N LEU A 57 5.04 -20.50 -9.92
CA LEU A 57 6.42 -20.17 -9.57
C LEU A 57 6.60 -19.97 -8.06
N LEU A 58 5.70 -19.20 -7.43
CA LEU A 58 5.74 -18.91 -6.00
C LEU A 58 5.53 -20.15 -5.13
N ASP A 59 4.81 -21.16 -5.60
CA ASP A 59 4.67 -22.45 -4.94
C ASP A 59 5.91 -23.35 -5.10
N LEU A 60 6.66 -23.19 -6.20
CA LEU A 60 7.88 -23.94 -6.49
C LEU A 60 9.12 -23.36 -5.79
N LEU A 61 9.26 -22.03 -5.69
CA LEU A 61 10.39 -21.36 -5.02
C LEU A 61 10.71 -21.91 -3.60
N PRO A 62 9.72 -22.18 -2.71
CA PRO A 62 9.94 -22.74 -1.38
C PRO A 62 10.64 -24.10 -1.34
N THR A 63 10.52 -24.89 -2.41
CA THR A 63 11.12 -26.23 -2.53
C THR A 63 12.59 -26.21 -2.97
N ARG A 64 13.05 -25.10 -3.57
CA ARG A 64 14.38 -24.98 -4.20
C ARG A 64 15.49 -24.45 -3.30
N GLY A 65 15.17 -24.16 -2.03
CA GLY A 65 16.18 -23.80 -1.03
C GLY A 65 16.54 -22.31 -1.00
N PRO A 66 17.51 -21.92 -0.16
CA PRO A 66 17.75 -20.50 0.20
C PRO A 66 18.27 -19.64 -0.96
N ARG A 67 18.91 -20.24 -1.96
CA ARG A 67 19.42 -19.52 -3.15
C ARG A 67 18.29 -19.09 -4.08
N ALA A 68 17.17 -19.81 -4.09
CA ALA A 68 16.02 -19.50 -4.93
C ALA A 68 15.45 -18.11 -4.66
N PHE A 69 15.40 -17.70 -3.38
CA PHE A 69 14.95 -16.37 -3.01
C PHE A 69 15.92 -15.29 -3.50
N GLN A 70 17.24 -15.47 -3.34
CA GLN A 70 18.21 -14.48 -3.79
C GLN A 70 18.21 -14.27 -5.31
N SER A 71 18.17 -15.34 -6.10
CA SER A 71 18.05 -15.19 -7.56
C SER A 71 16.69 -14.67 -7.98
N PHE A 72 15.61 -15.00 -7.26
CA PHE A 72 14.32 -14.35 -7.49
C PHE A 72 14.43 -12.84 -7.26
N MET A 73 15.06 -12.41 -6.17
CA MET A 73 15.29 -10.99 -5.90
C MET A 73 16.19 -10.31 -6.95
N ARG A 74 17.15 -11.04 -7.53
CA ARG A 74 17.96 -10.57 -8.67
C ARG A 74 17.11 -10.44 -9.94
N SER A 75 16.23 -11.40 -10.21
CA SER A 75 15.29 -11.32 -11.34
C SER A 75 14.24 -10.21 -11.19
N LEU A 76 14.03 -9.74 -9.95
CA LEU A 76 13.17 -8.60 -9.64
C LEU A 76 13.89 -7.25 -9.75
N GLU A 77 15.09 -7.17 -10.35
CA GLU A 77 15.74 -5.88 -10.62
C GLU A 77 14.88 -4.94 -11.48
N ASP A 78 14.21 -5.49 -12.50
CA ASP A 78 13.26 -4.75 -13.33
C ASP A 78 11.99 -4.35 -12.57
N PHE A 79 11.73 -5.00 -11.43
CA PHE A 79 10.60 -4.73 -10.53
C PHE A 79 11.12 -4.27 -9.17
N SER A 80 12.01 -3.26 -9.17
CA SER A 80 12.65 -2.72 -7.97
C SER A 80 11.66 -2.41 -6.84
N TRP A 81 10.49 -1.88 -7.17
CA TRP A 81 9.40 -1.61 -6.23
C TRP A 81 8.80 -2.88 -5.58
N VAL A 82 8.72 -4.01 -6.30
CA VAL A 82 8.32 -5.30 -5.74
C VAL A 82 9.43 -5.86 -4.86
N ARG A 83 10.68 -5.78 -5.32
CA ARG A 83 11.86 -6.22 -4.58
C ARG A 83 11.96 -5.48 -3.25
N ASP A 84 11.87 -4.15 -3.26
CA ASP A 84 11.96 -3.31 -2.07
C ASP A 84 10.82 -3.63 -1.09
N ARG A 85 9.62 -3.89 -1.62
CA ARG A 85 8.48 -4.32 -0.79
C ARG A 85 8.69 -5.68 -0.13
N LEU A 86 9.28 -6.64 -0.85
CA LEU A 86 9.64 -7.94 -0.30
C LEU A 86 10.75 -7.84 0.75
N LEU A 87 11.75 -6.96 0.55
CA LEU A 87 12.81 -6.69 1.52
C LEU A 87 12.29 -6.04 2.80
N LEU A 88 11.36 -5.09 2.68
CA LEU A 88 10.72 -4.42 3.82
C LEU A 88 9.98 -5.43 4.71
N GLU A 89 9.21 -6.34 4.11
CA GLU A 89 8.49 -7.39 4.84
C GLU A 89 9.43 -8.45 5.46
N LEU A 90 10.61 -8.63 4.89
CA LEU A 90 11.66 -9.48 5.44
C LEU A 90 12.28 -8.89 6.71
N GLN A 91 12.39 -7.57 6.77
CA GLN A 91 12.88 -6.84 7.94
C GLN A 91 11.85 -6.78 9.07
N ASN A 92 10.54 -6.89 8.75
CA ASN A 92 9.43 -6.95 9.71
C ASN A 92 8.80 -8.36 9.76
N PRO A 93 9.36 -9.32 10.53
CA PRO A 93 8.80 -10.67 10.61
C PRO A 93 7.37 -10.67 11.19
N PRO A 94 6.46 -11.52 10.66
CA PRO A 94 5.07 -11.60 11.09
C PRO A 94 4.99 -12.35 12.43
N GLY A 95 5.26 -11.64 13.52
CA GLY A 95 5.22 -12.17 14.89
C GLY A 95 4.93 -11.14 15.97
N SER A 96 4.95 -9.85 15.63
CA SER A 96 4.62 -8.75 16.56
C SER A 96 3.55 -7.86 15.93
N GLY A 97 2.28 -8.13 16.24
CA GLY A 97 1.16 -7.21 16.01
C GLY A 97 0.28 -7.53 14.78
N PRO A 98 -1.06 -7.56 14.94
CA PRO A 98 -1.98 -7.85 13.86
C PRO A 98 -2.37 -6.59 13.09
N GLY A 99 -2.58 -6.74 11.79
CA GLY A 99 -3.46 -5.88 11.01
C GLY A 99 -2.75 -4.89 10.09
N SER A 100 -2.67 -5.29 8.82
CA SER A 100 -2.77 -4.46 7.63
C SER A 100 -1.89 -3.20 7.48
N THR A 101 -1.21 -3.15 6.33
CA THR A 101 -0.79 -1.91 5.65
C THR A 101 0.50 -1.29 6.16
N ASP A 102 1.63 -1.96 5.94
CA ASP A 102 2.93 -1.30 5.78
C ASP A 102 2.93 -0.55 4.42
N ILE A 103 2.23 0.56 4.40
CA ILE A 103 2.63 1.73 3.63
C ILE A 103 2.84 2.78 4.71
N LEU A 104 4.11 2.97 5.08
CA LEU A 104 4.68 4.13 5.76
C LEU A 104 4.59 4.07 7.29
N GLN A 105 5.75 3.77 7.90
CA GLN A 105 6.03 4.06 9.30
C GLN A 105 6.00 5.57 9.51
N ILE A 106 4.81 6.16 9.54
CA ILE A 106 4.60 7.43 10.21
C ILE A 106 4.87 7.12 11.69
N PRO A 107 5.86 7.75 12.34
CA PRO A 107 6.12 7.50 13.75
C PRO A 107 4.82 7.65 14.55
N ASP A 108 4.52 6.76 15.51
CA ASP A 108 3.33 6.87 16.37
C ASP A 108 3.18 8.26 17.01
N SER A 109 4.31 8.94 17.24
CA SER A 109 4.40 10.32 17.69
C SER A 109 3.74 11.33 16.75
N VAL A 110 3.79 11.08 15.44
CA VAL A 110 3.16 11.89 14.39
C VAL A 110 1.71 11.45 14.16
N LEU A 111 1.40 10.15 14.27
CA LEU A 111 0.01 9.65 14.16
C LEU A 111 -0.89 10.21 15.26
N ARG A 112 -0.37 10.38 16.48
CA ARG A 112 -1.09 10.99 17.62
C ARG A 112 -1.08 12.52 17.61
N LYS A 113 -0.35 13.14 16.69
CA LYS A 113 -0.31 14.60 16.56
C LYS A 113 -1.64 15.09 15.97
N VAL A 114 -2.10 16.24 16.43
CA VAL A 114 -3.21 16.96 15.80
C VAL A 114 -2.68 17.68 14.56
N PRO A 115 -3.25 17.48 13.37
CA PRO A 115 -2.78 18.12 12.16
C PRO A 115 -2.94 19.65 12.23
N SER A 116 -1.89 20.34 11.82
CA SER A 116 -1.81 21.79 11.75
C SER A 116 -2.64 22.33 10.57
N ASP A 117 -3.03 23.59 10.62
CA ASP A 117 -3.82 24.22 9.54
C ASP A 117 -3.14 24.13 8.17
N ARG A 118 -1.80 24.23 8.15
CA ARG A 118 -0.98 24.06 6.95
C ARG A 118 -0.98 22.62 6.42
N GLU A 119 -1.05 21.64 7.30
CA GLU A 119 -1.13 20.22 6.93
C GLU A 119 -2.53 19.94 6.36
N LEU A 120 -3.59 20.44 7.00
CA LEU A 120 -4.96 20.32 6.51
C LEU A 120 -5.18 21.02 5.16
N SER A 121 -4.56 22.18 4.93
CA SER A 121 -4.67 22.87 3.63
C SER A 121 -3.98 22.07 2.54
N ARG A 122 -2.75 21.59 2.75
CA ARG A 122 -2.07 20.74 1.76
C ARG A 122 -2.86 19.45 1.48
N LEU A 123 -3.46 18.83 2.52
CA LEU A 123 -4.37 17.69 2.33
C LEU A 123 -5.59 18.05 1.49
N ALA A 124 -6.29 19.14 1.82
CA ALA A 124 -7.45 19.62 1.06
C ALA A 124 -7.13 19.84 -0.42
N LEU A 125 -5.89 20.24 -0.76
CA LEU A 125 -5.45 20.40 -2.15
C LEU A 125 -5.34 19.06 -2.89
N ARG A 126 -4.94 17.99 -2.18
CA ARG A 126 -4.69 16.66 -2.74
C ARG A 126 -5.92 15.76 -2.73
N LEU A 127 -6.84 15.94 -1.78
CA LEU A 127 -8.10 15.17 -1.72
C LEU A 127 -9.03 15.48 -2.90
N GLY A 128 -8.92 16.66 -3.53
CA GLY A 128 -9.63 16.97 -4.77
C GLY A 128 -11.15 16.81 -4.63
N ALA A 129 -11.73 15.75 -5.21
CA ALA A 129 -13.16 15.42 -5.17
C ALA A 129 -13.54 14.44 -4.04
N GLN A 130 -12.58 13.75 -3.43
CA GLN A 130 -12.78 12.72 -2.41
C GLN A 130 -12.95 13.28 -0.99
N TRP A 131 -12.88 14.61 -0.85
CA TRP A 131 -13.01 15.29 0.44
C TRP A 131 -14.39 15.10 1.09
N GLU A 132 -15.46 14.95 0.30
CA GLU A 132 -16.81 14.71 0.84
C GLU A 132 -16.88 13.34 1.53
N GLU A 133 -16.33 12.29 0.90
CA GLU A 133 -16.29 10.93 1.45
C GLU A 133 -15.43 10.86 2.71
N VAL A 134 -14.23 11.45 2.66
CA VAL A 134 -13.31 11.48 3.81
C VAL A 134 -13.95 12.20 5.00
N LEU A 135 -14.62 13.33 4.78
CA LEU A 135 -15.27 14.06 5.88
C LEU A 135 -16.52 13.34 6.42
N MET A 136 -17.26 12.62 5.59
CA MET A 136 -18.36 11.76 6.05
C MET A 136 -17.84 10.65 6.96
N ASP A 137 -16.73 10.00 6.60
CA ASP A 137 -16.10 8.96 7.43
C ASP A 137 -15.47 9.52 8.72
N LEU A 138 -15.03 10.77 8.68
CA LEU A 138 -14.60 11.53 9.85
C LEU A 138 -15.77 11.98 10.75
N GLY A 139 -17.01 11.62 10.41
CA GLY A 139 -18.18 11.83 11.26
C GLY A 139 -18.79 13.23 11.16
N LEU A 140 -18.49 13.98 10.10
CA LEU A 140 -19.17 15.25 9.85
C LEU A 140 -20.58 15.00 9.33
N SER A 141 -21.54 15.79 9.82
CA SER A 141 -22.91 15.72 9.32
C SER A 141 -22.97 16.17 7.87
N THR A 142 -23.88 15.57 7.11
CA THR A 142 -24.19 15.96 5.73
C THR A 142 -24.62 17.43 5.63
N GLU A 143 -25.22 17.98 6.68
CA GLU A 143 -25.58 19.40 6.79
C GLU A 143 -24.35 20.31 6.87
N ALA A 144 -23.30 19.90 7.58
CA ALA A 144 -22.05 20.65 7.64
C ALA A 144 -21.35 20.63 6.29
N LEU A 145 -21.32 19.48 5.60
CA LEU A 145 -20.77 19.35 4.25
C LEU A 145 -21.50 20.22 3.24
N PHE A 146 -22.83 20.23 3.31
CA PHE A 146 -23.65 21.07 2.44
C PHE A 146 -23.37 22.56 2.67
N ARG A 147 -23.21 22.99 3.94
CA ARG A 147 -22.82 24.37 4.26
C ARG A 147 -21.43 24.71 3.73
N CYS A 148 -20.43 23.85 3.95
CA CYS A 148 -19.08 24.07 3.42
C CYS A 148 -19.06 24.18 1.90
N ARG A 149 -19.89 23.38 1.20
CA ARG A 149 -20.04 23.43 -0.25
C ARG A 149 -20.77 24.70 -0.71
N ALA A 150 -21.81 25.12 0.01
CA ALA A 150 -22.57 26.34 -0.28
C ALA A 150 -21.74 27.62 -0.06
N ASP A 151 -20.87 27.63 0.94
CA ASP A 151 -19.98 28.76 1.23
C ASP A 151 -18.82 28.88 0.22
N HIS A 152 -18.48 27.78 -0.46
CA HIS A 152 -17.34 27.69 -1.38
C HIS A 152 -17.68 27.00 -2.71
N VAL A 153 -18.78 27.40 -3.37
CA VAL A 153 -19.29 26.80 -4.62
C VAL A 153 -18.26 26.69 -5.74
N LEU A 154 -17.33 27.65 -5.82
CA LEU A 154 -16.30 27.73 -6.87
C LEU A 154 -14.94 27.17 -6.45
N ASN A 155 -14.77 26.78 -5.19
CA ASN A 155 -13.47 26.39 -4.64
C ASN A 155 -13.58 25.14 -3.77
N ALA A 156 -13.51 23.97 -4.41
CA ALA A 156 -13.56 22.66 -3.75
C ALA A 156 -12.48 22.52 -2.66
N HIS A 157 -11.31 23.12 -2.86
CA HIS A 157 -10.24 23.15 -1.86
C HIS A 157 -10.63 23.94 -0.61
N GLY A 158 -11.30 25.10 -0.79
CA GLY A 158 -11.81 25.91 0.31
C GLY A 158 -12.88 25.16 1.12
N ALA A 159 -13.80 24.49 0.43
CA ALA A 159 -14.82 23.64 1.06
C ALA A 159 -14.19 22.49 1.87
N ALA A 160 -13.20 21.80 1.29
CA ALA A 160 -12.48 20.71 1.93
C ALA A 160 -11.69 21.19 3.17
N LEU A 161 -10.98 22.31 3.07
CA LEU A 161 -10.26 22.89 4.21
C LEU A 161 -11.22 23.33 5.32
N ALA A 162 -12.31 24.01 4.99
CA ALA A 162 -13.32 24.42 5.96
C ALA A 162 -13.89 23.21 6.71
N GLY A 163 -14.20 22.14 5.98
CA GLY A 163 -14.66 20.88 6.56
C GLY A 163 -13.62 20.20 7.47
N LEU A 164 -12.35 20.14 7.04
CA LEU A 164 -11.26 19.57 7.86
C LEU A 164 -10.98 20.40 9.12
N VAL A 165 -11.07 21.73 9.04
CA VAL A 165 -10.95 22.62 10.20
C VAL A 165 -12.14 22.43 11.14
N GLN A 166 -13.34 22.24 10.60
CA GLN A 166 -14.54 21.96 11.39
C GLN A 166 -14.46 20.61 12.09
N TRP A 167 -13.98 19.57 11.41
CA TRP A 167 -13.66 18.27 12.00
C TRP A 167 -12.69 18.41 13.18
N ARG A 168 -11.58 19.14 12.99
CA ARG A 168 -10.61 19.38 14.05
C ARG A 168 -11.24 20.10 15.24
N ARG A 169 -12.18 21.02 14.99
CA ARG A 169 -12.92 21.74 16.04
C ARG A 169 -13.90 20.84 16.78
N SER A 170 -14.58 19.91 16.10
CA SER A 170 -15.54 19.00 16.72
C SER A 170 -14.87 17.88 17.50
N GLU A 171 -13.78 17.32 16.97
CA GLU A 171 -13.07 16.20 17.60
C GLU A 171 -11.94 16.65 18.56
N GLY A 172 -11.45 17.88 18.44
CA GLY A 172 -10.49 18.49 19.37
C GLY A 172 -9.20 17.68 19.52
N LYS A 173 -9.07 16.95 20.64
CA LYS A 173 -7.90 16.10 20.94
C LYS A 173 -7.94 14.71 20.28
N ALA A 174 -9.11 14.29 19.79
CA ALA A 174 -9.28 13.03 19.06
C ALA A 174 -8.97 13.17 17.55
N ALA A 175 -8.93 14.42 17.06
CA ALA A 175 -8.59 14.78 15.70
C ALA A 175 -7.11 14.52 15.40
N THR A 176 -6.76 13.25 15.32
CA THR A 176 -5.41 12.74 15.15
C THR A 176 -5.14 12.41 13.69
N VAL A 177 -3.88 12.51 13.28
CA VAL A 177 -3.47 12.07 11.93
C VAL A 177 -3.85 10.61 11.69
N GLN A 178 -3.85 9.77 12.74
CA GLN A 178 -4.33 8.39 12.67
C GLN A 178 -5.79 8.26 12.19
N ARG A 179 -6.69 9.07 12.73
CA ARG A 179 -8.11 9.06 12.34
C ARG A 179 -8.28 9.49 10.89
N LEU A 180 -7.49 10.48 10.48
CA LEU A 180 -7.46 10.99 9.12
C LEU A 180 -6.88 9.97 8.12
N LEU A 181 -5.88 9.19 8.53
CA LEU A 181 -5.34 8.08 7.75
C LEU A 181 -6.38 6.98 7.55
N GLN A 182 -7.15 6.63 8.59
CA GLN A 182 -8.22 5.64 8.49
C GLN A 182 -9.31 6.07 7.51
N SER A 183 -9.74 7.34 7.55
CA SER A 183 -10.72 7.86 6.60
C SER A 183 -10.18 7.94 5.17
N LEU A 184 -8.88 8.24 4.99
CA LEU A 184 -8.27 8.23 3.66
C LEU A 184 -8.21 6.81 3.08
N GLN A 185 -7.87 5.82 3.90
CA GLN A 185 -7.91 4.41 3.48
C GLN A 185 -9.33 3.95 3.15
N ALA A 186 -10.34 4.42 3.89
CA ALA A 186 -11.74 4.12 3.60
C ALA A 186 -12.23 4.74 2.28
N ALA A 187 -11.73 5.93 1.93
CA ALA A 187 -12.00 6.62 0.66
C ALA A 187 -11.08 6.17 -0.50
N ASP A 188 -10.39 5.03 -0.36
CA ASP A 188 -9.45 4.46 -1.34
C ASP A 188 -8.31 5.43 -1.76
N VAL A 189 -7.99 6.40 -0.90
CA VAL A 189 -6.93 7.37 -1.12
C VAL A 189 -5.62 6.82 -0.59
N HIS A 190 -4.61 6.77 -1.45
CA HIS A 190 -3.32 6.20 -1.09
C HIS A 190 -2.65 7.01 0.04
N PRO A 191 -2.15 6.35 1.10
CA PRO A 191 -1.57 7.01 2.28
C PRO A 191 -0.30 7.83 1.99
N SER A 192 0.28 7.71 0.80
CA SER A 192 1.37 8.56 0.31
C SER A 192 1.01 10.05 0.33
N VAL A 193 -0.27 10.39 0.15
CA VAL A 193 -0.75 11.78 0.18
C VAL A 193 -0.53 12.41 1.56
N LEU A 194 -0.69 11.64 2.64
CA LEU A 194 -0.45 12.12 3.99
C LEU A 194 1.04 12.39 4.24
N MET A 195 1.93 11.55 3.71
CA MET A 195 3.36 11.73 3.88
C MET A 195 3.90 13.00 3.23
N GLU A 196 3.52 13.25 1.98
CA GLU A 196 3.96 14.45 1.25
C GLU A 196 3.52 15.74 1.96
N VAL A 197 2.41 15.68 2.69
CA VAL A 197 1.89 16.82 3.44
C VAL A 197 2.66 17.06 4.73
N LEU A 198 3.08 15.98 5.41
CA LEU A 198 3.78 16.02 6.69
C LEU A 198 5.29 16.34 6.58
N THR A 199 5.86 16.23 5.38
CA THR A 199 7.21 16.75 5.02
C THR A 199 7.22 18.26 4.70
#